data_AF-A0A359C933-F1
#
_entry.id   AF-A0A359C933-F1
#
_cell.length_a   1.000
_cell.length_b   1.000
_cell.length_c   1.000
_cell.angle_alpha   90.00
_cell.angle_beta   90.00
_cell.angle_gamma   90.00
#
_symmetry.space_group_name_H-M   'P 1'
#
loop_
_entity.id
_entity.type
_entity.pdbx_description
1 polymer ?
#
loop_
_entity_poly.entity_id
_entity_poly.type
_entity_poly.pdbx_seq_one_letter_code
_entity_poly.pdbx_strand_id
1 'polypeptide(L)'
;KVPYLAANLVSATLWGVFLFWGGIPRILLVPLFAAIGFSSGALIIGFAHSREANHPGAAGAVGGVVNMGPLGFAAVLQPWLGSILDRHWDGLLVNGVRIYNMSAYSSAFTLLFVSSCLSVAAVYFTRETYCRIREFDEA
;
A
#
# COMPACT_ATOMS: atom_id res chain seq x y z
N LYS A 1 0.63 10.89 -14.01
CA LYS A 1 0.94 10.73 -12.56
C LYS A 1 -0.17 11.29 -11.66
N VAL A 2 -0.80 12.43 -11.97
CA VAL A 2 -1.93 12.98 -11.18
C VAL A 2 -2.97 11.96 -10.71
N PRO A 3 -3.57 11.09 -11.57
CA PRO A 3 -4.56 10.12 -11.10
C PRO A 3 -3.97 9.05 -10.17
N TYR A 4 -2.70 8.67 -10.38
CA TYR A 4 -2.00 7.72 -9.51
C TYR A 4 -1.69 8.33 -8.14
N LEU A 5 -1.26 9.59 -8.11
CA LEU A 5 -1.00 10.32 -6.87
C LEU A 5 -2.29 10.55 -6.08
N ALA A 6 -3.37 10.95 -6.75
CA ALA A 6 -4.67 11.17 -6.13
C ALA A 6 -5.18 9.89 -5.46
N ALA A 7 -5.10 8.74 -6.14
CA ALA A 7 -5.53 7.47 -5.56
C ALA A 7 -4.71 7.06 -4.33
N ASN A 8 -3.39 7.25 -4.37
CA ASN A 8 -2.52 6.99 -3.22
C ASN A 8 -2.82 7.94 -2.04
N LEU A 9 -3.08 9.22 -2.32
CA LEU A 9 -3.49 10.20 -1.30
C LEU A 9 -4.82 9.83 -0.65
N VAL A 10 -5.81 9.42 -1.46
CA VAL A 10 -7.09 8.92 -0.94
C VAL A 10 -6.85 7.70 -0.06
N SER A 11 -6.07 6.72 -0.52
CA SER A 11 -5.76 5.52 0.26
C SER A 11 -5.11 5.86 1.61
N ALA A 12 -4.11 6.73 1.61
CA ALA A 12 -3.42 7.16 2.83
C ALA A 12 -4.36 7.92 3.78
N THR A 13 -5.23 8.78 3.23
CA THR A 13 -6.23 9.51 4.04
C THR A 13 -7.21 8.54 4.68
N LEU A 14 -7.73 7.55 3.94
CA LEU A 14 -8.67 6.56 4.48
C LEU A 14 -8.03 5.67 5.54
N TRP A 15 -6.77 5.26 5.36
CA TRP A 15 -6.00 4.56 6.40
C TRP A 15 -5.77 5.43 7.64
N GLY A 16 -5.50 6.73 7.46
CA GLY A 16 -5.38 7.68 8.56
C GLY A 16 -6.69 7.86 9.33
N VAL A 17 -7.82 7.99 8.61
CA VAL A 17 -9.15 8.03 9.23
C VAL A 17 -9.40 6.76 10.03
N PHE A 18 -9.12 5.58 9.47
CA PHE A 18 -9.28 4.32 10.19
C PHE A 18 -8.45 4.26 11.48
N LEU A 19 -7.20 4.73 11.44
CA LEU A 19 -6.26 4.59 12.56
C LEU A 19 -6.48 5.63 13.66
N PHE A 20 -6.74 6.89 13.29
CA PHE A 20 -6.79 8.01 14.24
C PHE A 20 -8.21 8.39 14.65
N TRP A 21 -9.22 8.08 13.83
CA TRP A 21 -10.61 8.34 14.17
C TRP A 21 -11.16 7.23 15.06
N GLY A 22 -10.95 7.35 16.37
CA GLY A 22 -11.52 6.43 17.36
C GLY A 22 -13.05 6.43 17.33
N GLY A 23 -13.67 5.26 17.51
CA GLY A 23 -15.13 5.15 17.68
C GLY A 23 -15.96 5.03 16.40
N ILE A 24 -15.37 4.57 15.29
CA ILE A 24 -16.12 4.32 14.04
C ILE A 24 -17.15 3.18 14.28
N PRO A 25 -18.45 3.41 14.01
CA PRO A 25 -19.47 2.37 14.06
C PRO A 25 -19.15 1.23 13.10
N ARG A 26 -19.46 -0.02 13.48
CA ARG A 26 -19.18 -1.20 12.64
C ARG A 26 -19.76 -1.11 11.23
N ILE A 27 -20.91 -0.44 11.07
CA ILE A 27 -21.58 -0.23 9.78
C ILE A 27 -20.73 0.64 8.84
N LEU A 28 -19.96 1.60 9.37
CA LEU A 28 -19.12 2.49 8.58
C LEU A 28 -17.75 1.88 8.25
N LEU A 29 -17.32 0.82 8.94
CA LEU A 29 -16.07 0.12 8.61
C LEU A 29 -16.12 -0.58 7.25
N VAL A 30 -17.28 -1.15 6.88
CA VAL A 30 -17.46 -1.84 5.60
C VAL A 30 -17.24 -0.90 4.40
N PRO A 31 -17.95 0.24 4.27
CA PRO A 31 -17.70 1.16 3.17
C PRO A 31 -16.31 1.80 3.23
N LEU A 32 -15.73 1.99 4.42
CA LEU A 32 -14.36 2.49 4.58
C LEU A 32 -13.34 1.53 3.97
N PHE A 33 -13.39 0.24 4.33
CA PHE A 33 -12.51 -0.77 3.76
C PHE A 33 -12.79 -1.02 2.28
N ALA A 34 -14.05 -0.92 1.84
CA ALA A 34 -14.38 -0.96 0.42
C ALA A 34 -13.73 0.19 -0.36
N ALA A 35 -13.74 1.41 0.19
CA ALA A 35 -13.08 2.56 -0.40
C ALA A 35 -11.54 2.43 -0.41
N ILE A 36 -10.95 1.89 0.66
CA ILE A 36 -9.51 1.56 0.70
C ILE A 36 -9.19 0.54 -0.41
N GLY A 37 -9.95 -0.54 -0.51
CA GLY A 37 -9.79 -1.55 -1.56
C GLY A 37 -9.95 -0.97 -2.96
N PHE A 38 -10.96 -0.13 -3.19
CA PHE A 38 -11.17 0.57 -4.45
C PHE A 38 -9.96 1.44 -4.83
N SER A 39 -9.41 2.21 -3.89
CA SER A 39 -8.22 3.04 -4.13
C SER A 39 -6.98 2.23 -4.49
N SER A 40 -6.85 1.00 -3.99
CA SER A 40 -5.73 0.10 -4.31
C SER A 40 -5.69 -0.35 -5.77
N GLY A 41 -6.82 -0.24 -6.50
CA GLY A 41 -6.89 -0.51 -7.95
C GLY A 41 -5.95 0.38 -8.78
N ALA A 42 -5.49 1.50 -8.23
CA ALA A 42 -4.51 2.38 -8.86
C ALA A 42 -3.15 1.72 -9.13
N LEU A 43 -2.89 0.55 -8.57
CA LEU A 43 -1.74 -0.30 -8.90
C LEU A 43 -1.60 -0.54 -10.42
N ILE A 44 -2.71 -0.68 -11.16
CA ILE A 44 -2.68 -0.83 -12.62
C ILE A 44 -2.10 0.42 -13.32
N ILE A 45 -2.37 1.62 -12.78
CA ILE A 45 -1.78 2.86 -13.27
C ILE A 45 -0.26 2.85 -13.05
N GLY A 46 0.20 2.27 -11.93
CA GLY A 46 1.62 2.07 -11.66
C GLY A 46 2.32 1.20 -12.71
N PHE A 47 1.67 0.13 -13.18
CA PHE A 47 2.17 -0.69 -14.30
C PHE A 47 2.28 0.12 -15.59
N ALA A 48 1.22 0.83 -15.97
CA ALA A 48 1.22 1.66 -17.17
C ALA A 48 2.31 2.74 -17.11
N HIS A 49 2.36 3.48 -16.00
CA HIS A 49 3.33 4.55 -15.77
C HIS A 49 4.77 4.06 -15.81
N SER A 50 5.04 2.89 -15.21
CA SER A 50 6.38 2.30 -15.23
C SER A 50 6.79 1.88 -16.64
N ARG A 51 5.86 1.34 -17.44
CA ARG A 51 6.15 1.00 -18.84
C ARG A 51 6.47 2.24 -19.68
N GLU A 52 5.70 3.31 -19.53
CA GLU A 52 5.93 4.57 -20.25
C GLU A 52 7.27 5.23 -19.91
N ALA A 53 7.71 5.07 -18.65
CA ALA A 53 8.95 5.67 -18.17
C ALA A 53 10.23 4.97 -18.66
N ASN A 54 10.11 3.77 -19.26
CA ASN A 54 11.22 2.88 -19.59
C ASN A 54 11.23 2.50 -21.08
N HIS A 55 12.33 1.89 -21.53
CA HIS A 55 12.53 1.48 -22.93
C HIS A 55 11.47 0.47 -23.39
N PRO A 56 10.88 0.62 -24.60
CA PRO A 56 9.87 -0.31 -25.12
C PRO A 56 10.33 -1.77 -25.14
N GLY A 57 11.60 -2.00 -25.53
CA GLY A 57 12.22 -3.33 -25.54
C GLY A 57 12.41 -3.97 -24.16
N ALA A 58 12.33 -3.18 -23.07
CA ALA A 58 12.44 -3.66 -21.69
C ALA A 58 11.08 -3.80 -20.98
N ALA A 59 9.96 -3.67 -21.70
CA ALA A 59 8.62 -3.69 -21.12
C ALA A 59 8.32 -4.93 -20.26
N GLY A 60 8.83 -6.10 -20.65
CA GLY A 60 8.71 -7.33 -19.88
C GLY A 60 9.48 -7.30 -18.55
N ALA A 61 10.73 -6.82 -18.57
CA ALA A 61 11.55 -6.69 -17.37
C ALA A 61 10.96 -5.68 -16.38
N VAL A 62 10.49 -4.54 -16.88
CA VAL A 62 9.82 -3.51 -16.08
C VAL A 62 8.55 -4.06 -15.44
N GLY A 63 7.70 -4.74 -16.22
CA GLY A 63 6.49 -5.39 -15.69
C GLY A 63 6.81 -6.42 -14.60
N GLY A 64 7.87 -7.22 -14.79
CA GLY A 64 8.37 -8.16 -13.79
C GLY A 64 8.75 -7.47 -12.48
N VAL A 65 9.58 -6.43 -12.54
CA VAL A 65 10.00 -5.67 -11.34
C VAL A 65 8.81 -5.03 -10.63
N VAL A 66 7.89 -4.42 -11.37
CA VAL A 66 6.68 -3.82 -10.79
C VAL A 66 5.79 -4.88 -10.11
N ASN A 67 5.70 -6.09 -10.66
CA ASN A 67 4.94 -7.19 -10.05
C ASN A 67 5.64 -7.76 -8.80
N MET A 68 6.97 -7.83 -8.79
CA MET A 68 7.72 -8.26 -7.61
C MET A 68 7.54 -7.31 -6.42
N GLY A 69 7.27 -6.03 -6.64
CA GLY A 69 7.05 -5.06 -5.57
C GLY A 69 5.90 -5.45 -4.62
N PRO A 70 4.64 -5.49 -5.08
CA PRO A 70 3.49 -5.87 -4.26
C PRO A 70 3.60 -7.27 -3.67
N LEU A 71 4.05 -8.25 -4.45
CA LEU A 71 4.18 -9.64 -3.99
C LEU A 71 5.28 -9.80 -2.94
N GLY A 72 6.45 -9.22 -3.20
CA GLY A 72 7.57 -9.22 -2.28
C GLY A 72 7.26 -8.43 -1.01
N PHE A 73 6.62 -7.27 -1.15
CA PHE A 73 6.17 -6.48 0.00
C PHE A 73 5.17 -7.27 0.84
N ALA A 74 4.16 -7.92 0.26
CA ALA A 74 3.22 -8.76 0.99
C ALA A 74 3.92 -9.90 1.75
N ALA A 75 4.88 -10.57 1.11
CA ALA A 75 5.65 -11.65 1.72
C ALA A 75 6.51 -11.19 2.91
N VAL A 76 7.05 -9.96 2.87
CA VAL A 76 7.81 -9.36 3.99
C VAL A 76 6.87 -8.82 5.08
N LEU A 77 5.75 -8.20 4.67
CA LEU A 77 4.80 -7.55 5.55
C LEU A 77 4.11 -8.54 6.49
N GLN A 78 3.75 -9.72 5.99
CA GLN A 78 3.11 -10.78 6.77
C GLN A 78 3.89 -11.19 8.04
N PRO A 79 5.16 -11.64 7.96
CA PRO A 79 5.95 -11.99 9.14
C PRO A 79 6.27 -10.76 10.00
N TRP A 80 6.42 -9.58 9.40
CA TRP A 80 6.74 -8.37 10.16
C TRP A 80 5.57 -7.91 11.04
N LEU A 81 4.34 -7.94 10.51
CA LEU A 81 3.12 -7.73 11.29
C LEU A 81 2.98 -8.79 12.39
N GLY A 82 3.24 -10.06 12.08
CA GLY A 82 3.23 -11.14 13.06
C GLY A 82 4.21 -10.90 14.21
N SER A 83 5.43 -10.43 13.91
CA SER A 83 6.43 -10.10 14.92
C SER A 83 6.03 -8.91 15.81
N ILE A 84 5.38 -7.89 15.24
CA ILE A 84 4.88 -6.73 16.02
C ILE A 84 3.79 -7.17 16.98
N LEU A 85 2.87 -8.02 16.51
CA LEU A 85 1.79 -8.57 17.34
C LEU A 85 2.36 -9.44 18.46
N ASP A 86 3.30 -10.34 18.14
CA ASP A 86 3.95 -11.21 19.11
C ASP A 86 4.75 -10.44 20.17
N ARG A 87 5.36 -9.30 19.82
CA ARG A 87 6.07 -8.43 20.77
C ARG A 87 5.15 -7.68 21.72
N HIS A 88 3.93 -7.38 21.29
CA HIS A 88 2.90 -6.72 22.11
C HIS A 88 1.94 -7.73 22.73
N TRP A 89 2.30 -9.01 22.73
CA TRP A 89 1.48 -10.05 23.32
C TRP A 89 1.78 -10.17 24.81
N ASP A 90 0.78 -9.87 25.64
CA ASP A 90 0.88 -9.89 27.10
C ASP A 90 0.74 -11.31 27.70
N GLY A 91 1.00 -12.36 26.93
CA GLY A 91 0.88 -13.76 27.37
C GLY A 91 -0.56 -14.26 27.51
N LEU A 92 -1.55 -13.45 27.17
CA LEU A 92 -2.98 -13.75 27.32
C LEU A 92 -3.43 -14.75 26.24
N LEU A 93 -3.78 -15.95 26.68
CA LEU A 93 -4.32 -17.05 25.86
C LEU A 93 -5.75 -17.35 26.31
N VAL A 94 -6.70 -17.29 25.39
CA VAL A 94 -8.06 -17.78 25.61
C VAL A 94 -8.29 -18.93 24.64
N ASN A 95 -8.61 -20.11 25.17
CA ASN A 95 -8.83 -21.33 24.40
C ASN A 95 -7.67 -21.69 23.44
N GLY A 96 -6.43 -21.44 23.84
CA GLY A 96 -5.24 -21.70 23.01
C GLY A 96 -4.97 -20.67 21.91
N VAL A 97 -5.78 -19.60 21.80
CA VAL A 97 -5.59 -18.50 20.86
C VAL A 97 -5.00 -17.29 21.58
N ARG A 98 -3.94 -16.71 21.00
CA ARG A 98 -3.33 -15.47 21.50
C ARG A 98 -4.33 -14.32 21.31
N ILE A 99 -4.75 -13.70 22.42
CA ILE A 99 -5.53 -12.46 22.37
C ILE A 99 -4.55 -11.31 22.44
N TYR A 100 -4.64 -10.42 21.45
CA TYR A 100 -3.82 -9.21 21.37
C TYR A 100 -4.60 -8.01 21.89
N ASN A 101 -3.93 -7.18 22.68
CA ASN A 101 -4.51 -5.94 23.19
C ASN A 101 -4.65 -4.88 22.09
N MET A 102 -5.51 -3.88 22.33
CA MET A 102 -5.80 -2.80 21.38
C MET A 102 -4.53 -2.03 20.94
N SER A 103 -3.53 -1.95 21.82
CA SER A 103 -2.22 -1.36 21.52
C SER A 103 -1.44 -2.14 20.45
N ALA A 104 -1.49 -3.47 20.47
CA ALA A 104 -0.83 -4.32 19.49
C ALA A 104 -1.42 -4.12 18.08
N TYR A 105 -2.75 -4.08 17.98
CA TYR A 105 -3.44 -3.79 16.72
C TYR A 105 -3.13 -2.39 16.21
N SER A 106 -3.17 -1.37 17.08
CA SER A 106 -2.84 0.01 16.69
C SER A 106 -1.42 0.12 16.13
N SER A 107 -0.46 -0.58 16.74
CA SER A 107 0.93 -0.64 16.27
C SER A 107 1.05 -1.31 14.89
N ALA A 108 0.35 -2.44 14.70
CA ALA A 108 0.30 -3.14 13.42
C ALA A 108 -0.32 -2.28 12.29
N PHE A 109 -1.43 -1.58 12.57
CA PHE A 109 -2.08 -0.71 11.60
C PHE A 109 -1.29 0.57 11.31
N THR A 110 -0.51 1.08 12.27
CA THR A 110 0.42 2.20 12.05
C THR A 110 1.41 1.87 10.94
N LEU A 111 1.89 0.63 10.88
CA LEU A 111 2.79 0.20 9.81
C LEU A 111 2.13 0.29 8.42
N LEU A 112 0.87 -0.13 8.31
CA LEU A 112 0.11 0.01 7.06
C LEU A 112 -0.09 1.47 6.68
N PHE A 113 -0.44 2.32 7.64
CA PHE A 113 -0.55 3.77 7.42
C PHE A 113 0.78 4.39 6.94
N VAL A 114 1.90 4.05 7.59
CA VAL A 114 3.23 4.52 7.17
C VAL A 114 3.57 4.05 5.75
N SER A 115 3.28 2.80 5.39
CA SER A 115 3.50 2.31 4.02
C SER A 115 2.67 3.07 2.97
N SER A 116 1.43 3.46 3.31
CA SER A 116 0.59 4.25 2.42
C SER A 116 1.15 5.67 2.21
N CYS A 117 1.71 6.28 3.26
CA CYS A 117 2.38 7.57 3.17
C CYS A 117 3.67 7.49 2.34
N LEU A 118 4.45 6.42 2.52
CA LEU A 118 5.64 6.16 1.70
C LEU A 118 5.28 6.00 0.21
N SER A 119 4.17 5.35 -0.10
CA SER A 119 3.66 5.26 -1.49
C SER A 119 3.38 6.63 -2.08
N VAL A 120 2.67 7.50 -1.33
CA VAL A 120 2.42 8.89 -1.77
C VAL A 120 3.72 9.64 -2.03
N ALA A 121 4.70 9.54 -1.12
CA ALA A 121 6.00 10.19 -1.28
C ALA A 121 6.73 9.65 -2.52
N ALA A 122 6.76 8.33 -2.72
CA ALA A 122 7.41 7.72 -3.88
C ALA A 122 6.79 8.21 -5.19
N VAL A 123 5.46 8.23 -5.30
CA VAL A 123 4.74 8.73 -6.50
C VAL A 123 4.94 10.23 -6.68
N TYR A 124 5.04 10.99 -5.59
CA TYR A 124 5.30 12.43 -5.67
C TYR A 124 6.65 12.72 -6.35
N PHE A 125 7.68 11.92 -6.08
CA PHE A 125 9.00 12.05 -6.69
C PHE A 125 9.08 11.54 -8.14
N THR A 126 8.07 10.83 -8.65
CA THR A 126 8.08 10.41 -10.06
C THR A 126 7.82 11.59 -11.01
N ARG A 127 8.35 11.50 -12.23
CA ARG A 127 8.08 12.49 -13.29
C ARG A 127 6.79 12.15 -14.01
N GLU A 128 6.08 13.16 -14.51
CA GLU A 128 4.94 12.95 -15.40
C GLU A 128 5.41 12.37 -16.75
N THR A 129 4.78 11.28 -17.21
CA THR A 129 5.01 10.67 -18.53
C THR A 129 4.04 11.16 -19.60
N TYR A 130 2.96 11.89 -19.24
CA TYR A 130 1.93 12.39 -20.17
C TYR A 130 1.38 11.34 -21.16
N CYS A 131 1.28 10.08 -20.74
CA CYS A 131 0.87 8.96 -21.58
C CYS A 131 1.73 8.79 -22.86
N ARG A 132 2.98 9.24 -22.82
CA ARG A 132 3.95 9.05 -23.91
C ARG A 132 5.00 8.07 -23.45
N ILE A 133 5.25 7.07 -24.29
CA ILE A 133 6.44 6.24 -24.16
C ILE A 133 7.63 7.15 -24.45
N ARG A 134 8.63 7.19 -23.55
CA ARG A 134 9.86 7.92 -23.84
C ARG A 134 10.45 7.40 -25.15
N GLU A 135 10.56 8.26 -26.15
CA GLU A 135 11.32 7.99 -27.36
C GLU A 135 12.79 7.87 -26.93
N PHE A 136 13.31 6.66 -27.00
CA PHE A 136 14.74 6.41 -26.93
C PHE A 136 15.22 6.48 -28.36
N ASP A 137 15.90 7.58 -28.70
CA ASP A 137 16.56 7.74 -29.99
C ASP A 137 17.59 6.60 -30.11
N GLU A 138 17.48 5.78 -31.16
CA GLU A 138 18.48 4.76 -31.46
C GLU A 138 19.78 5.47 -31.86
N ALA A 139 20.74 5.52 -30.94
CA ALA A 139 22.10 5.99 -31.19
C ALA A 139 22.99 4.87 -31.72
#